data_AF-A0A8H4XPB0-F1
#
_entry.id   AF-A0A8H4XPB0-F1
#
_cell.length_a   1.000
_cell.length_b   1.000
_cell.length_c   1.000
_cell.angle_alpha   90.00
_cell.angle_beta   90.00
_cell.angle_gamma   90.00
#
_symmetry.space_group_name_H-M   'P 1'
#
loop_
_entity.id
_entity.type
_entity.pdbx_description
1 polymer ?
#
loop_
_entity_poly.entity_id
_entity_poly.type
_entity_poly.pdbx_seq_one_letter_code
_entity_poly.pdbx_strand_id
1 'polypeptide(L)'
;MSLESRDTKTWLHQLGKAMVTATDPQHDEHGKPYQLAYKAEDRPIIPEPSLFDFDQEESHMGSAAGLALPQIPECAAHLELLETLYVLRQRILVSDKFDTAMSIRPNRETKTGHRGDTKTFKDETLWGRRQVKWPKFVEFAVVRFLAWRERLNRGNDPAITDDNLPPLDVIMVWHAFLLNPLLFRKHCSEERLFSLRLPWKCIHNSVNSEEWTFDLTPKAAESFEETFDVDPDLFHDFETWDASSKGWLTRNLGLGSWRPDASSFPYDGDHPRTVTYAKIFDAFDSDIAKQLRDAVIRQTAFIDKMNAHMWIRSPALEGTLRRGIDRYQKFCKLFKLSKNKTIVPTLDIDLVWHTHQCTAKYYGQAMNALVGKFINHDDTIAKGKLGDGFGDTRRLFRVHFGREYRACGCWDCQALLTELEKAGDGEVDMVKIASTVQEQVFYYRAVEWSRRKKRTLPMRRPLQK
;
A
#
# COMPACT_ATOMS: atom_id res chain seq x y z
N MET A 1 33.88 -10.00 1.48
CA MET A 1 34.04 -8.88 0.51
C MET A 1 33.59 -9.24 -0.91
N SER A 2 32.96 -10.40 -1.16
CA SER A 2 32.38 -10.80 -2.46
C SER A 2 30.96 -10.24 -2.75
N LEU A 3 30.30 -9.66 -1.74
CA LEU A 3 28.91 -9.14 -1.80
C LEU A 3 28.71 -7.91 -2.72
N GLU A 4 29.77 -7.43 -3.35
CA GLU A 4 29.82 -6.13 -4.04
C GLU A 4 30.50 -6.14 -5.41
N SER A 5 30.54 -7.27 -6.13
CA SER A 5 30.94 -7.23 -7.55
C SER A 5 30.02 -6.25 -8.30
N ARG A 6 30.56 -5.05 -8.56
CA ARG A 6 29.84 -3.93 -9.18
C ARG A 6 29.39 -4.29 -10.59
N ASP A 7 30.19 -5.11 -11.27
CA ASP A 7 29.98 -5.51 -12.65
C ASP A 7 28.81 -6.49 -12.75
N THR A 8 28.73 -7.48 -11.85
CA THR A 8 27.60 -8.42 -11.78
C THR A 8 26.27 -7.69 -11.54
N LYS A 9 26.24 -6.74 -10.59
CA LYS A 9 25.03 -5.94 -10.31
C LYS A 9 24.66 -5.03 -11.47
N THR A 10 25.64 -4.41 -12.12
CA THR A 10 25.40 -3.50 -13.26
C THR A 10 24.86 -4.27 -14.46
N TRP A 11 25.42 -5.45 -14.74
CA TRP A 11 24.96 -6.34 -15.80
C TRP A 11 23.52 -6.82 -15.57
N LEU A 12 23.19 -7.31 -14.36
CA LEU A 12 21.82 -7.68 -13.99
C LEU A 12 20.84 -6.49 -14.13
N HIS A 13 21.25 -5.28 -13.74
CA HIS A 13 20.41 -4.08 -13.91
C HIS A 13 20.14 -3.72 -15.37
N GLN A 14 21.15 -3.79 -16.23
CA GLN A 14 20.99 -3.48 -17.65
C GLN A 14 20.04 -4.46 -18.33
N LEU A 15 20.18 -5.75 -18.04
CA LEU A 15 19.27 -6.78 -18.51
C LEU A 15 17.85 -6.60 -17.98
N GLY A 16 17.71 -6.37 -16.66
CA GLY A 16 16.39 -6.16 -16.08
C GLY A 16 15.65 -4.96 -16.66
N LYS A 17 16.36 -3.88 -17.00
CA LYS A 17 15.77 -2.72 -17.71
C LYS A 17 15.33 -3.05 -19.13
N ALA A 18 16.17 -3.76 -19.90
CA ALA A 18 15.84 -4.15 -21.27
C ALA A 18 14.57 -5.03 -21.33
N MET A 19 14.34 -5.85 -20.32
CA MET A 19 13.19 -6.75 -20.23
C MET A 19 11.87 -6.06 -19.91
N VAL A 20 11.85 -5.05 -19.03
CA VAL A 20 10.63 -4.26 -18.77
C VAL A 20 10.14 -3.57 -20.05
N THR A 21 11.05 -3.28 -20.97
CA THR A 21 10.77 -2.65 -22.27
C THR A 21 10.58 -3.65 -23.42
N ALA A 22 10.76 -4.96 -23.19
CA ALA A 22 10.64 -5.96 -24.24
C ALA A 22 9.19 -6.14 -24.70
N THR A 23 9.01 -6.35 -26.00
CA THR A 23 7.68 -6.48 -26.63
C THR A 23 7.02 -7.84 -26.37
N ASP A 24 7.80 -8.86 -26.00
CA ASP A 24 7.32 -10.21 -25.70
C ASP A 24 8.13 -10.89 -24.57
N PRO A 25 7.75 -10.66 -23.30
CA PRO A 25 8.41 -11.28 -22.15
C PRO A 25 7.93 -12.71 -21.87
N GLN A 26 7.18 -13.37 -22.77
CA GLN A 26 6.72 -14.76 -22.57
C GLN A 26 7.75 -15.84 -22.96
N HIS A 27 8.97 -15.45 -23.29
CA HIS A 27 10.07 -16.34 -23.65
C HIS A 27 11.07 -16.44 -22.50
N ASP A 28 11.62 -17.59 -22.18
CA ASP A 28 12.71 -17.75 -21.20
C ASP A 28 14.01 -17.03 -21.63
N GLU A 29 15.04 -17.06 -20.79
CA GLU A 29 16.33 -16.39 -21.08
C GLU A 29 17.04 -16.91 -22.34
N HIS A 30 16.63 -18.06 -22.87
CA HIS A 30 17.15 -18.66 -24.11
C HIS A 30 16.24 -18.38 -25.32
N GLY A 31 15.21 -17.54 -25.16
CA GLY A 31 14.27 -17.21 -26.21
C GLY A 31 13.28 -18.32 -26.54
N LYS A 32 13.09 -19.32 -25.66
CA LYS A 32 12.05 -20.36 -25.84
C LYS A 32 10.80 -19.96 -25.07
N PRO A 33 9.58 -20.13 -25.61
CA PRO A 33 8.36 -19.75 -24.89
C PRO A 33 8.20 -20.54 -23.58
N TYR A 34 7.80 -19.86 -22.51
CA TYR A 34 7.26 -20.54 -21.32
C TYR A 34 6.05 -21.38 -21.73
N GLN A 35 5.76 -22.45 -20.97
CA GLN A 35 4.46 -23.10 -21.13
C GLN A 35 3.38 -22.15 -20.62
N LEU A 36 2.15 -22.29 -21.10
CA LEU A 36 1.04 -21.45 -20.66
C LEU A 36 0.18 -22.22 -19.67
N ALA A 37 -0.14 -21.60 -18.54
CA ALA A 37 -1.03 -22.12 -17.51
C ALA A 37 -2.49 -22.00 -17.97
N TYR A 38 -2.94 -22.96 -18.77
CA TYR A 38 -4.33 -22.99 -19.26
C TYR A 38 -5.32 -23.46 -18.19
N LYS A 39 -4.87 -24.28 -17.24
CA LYS A 39 -5.69 -24.75 -16.13
C LYS A 39 -5.46 -23.89 -14.88
N ALA A 40 -6.40 -23.92 -13.95
CA ALA A 40 -6.33 -23.12 -12.73
C ALA A 40 -5.18 -23.60 -11.83
N GLU A 41 -5.00 -24.91 -11.71
CA GLU A 41 -3.94 -25.57 -10.94
C GLU A 41 -2.52 -25.30 -11.47
N ASP A 42 -2.40 -24.93 -12.75
CA ASP A 42 -1.12 -24.62 -13.40
C ASP A 42 -0.68 -23.17 -13.13
N ARG A 43 -1.58 -22.33 -12.59
CA ARG A 43 -1.29 -20.90 -12.37
C ARG A 43 -0.30 -20.73 -11.22
N PRO A 44 0.76 -19.93 -11.40
CA PRO A 44 1.68 -19.63 -10.31
C PRO A 44 0.99 -18.84 -9.20
N ILE A 45 1.13 -19.34 -7.97
CA ILE A 45 0.72 -18.66 -6.74
C ILE A 45 1.83 -17.70 -6.32
N ILE A 46 1.58 -16.40 -6.47
CA ILE A 46 2.51 -15.32 -6.10
C ILE A 46 1.69 -14.21 -5.43
N PRO A 47 1.98 -13.83 -4.17
CA PRO A 47 3.14 -14.26 -3.36
C PRO A 47 3.03 -15.70 -2.85
N GLU A 48 4.12 -16.26 -2.33
CA GLU A 48 4.12 -17.60 -1.71
C GLU A 48 3.25 -17.62 -0.44
N PRO A 49 2.30 -18.56 -0.27
CA PRO A 49 1.40 -18.58 0.89
C PRO A 49 2.10 -18.68 2.26
N SER A 50 3.26 -19.33 2.30
CA SER A 50 4.07 -19.46 3.53
C SER A 50 4.55 -18.12 4.10
N LEU A 51 4.56 -17.05 3.30
CA LEU A 51 4.88 -15.70 3.78
C LEU A 51 3.84 -15.15 4.75
N PHE A 52 2.62 -15.69 4.73
CA PHE A 52 1.47 -15.25 5.52
C PHE A 52 1.14 -16.23 6.65
N ASP A 53 2.16 -16.95 7.16
CA ASP A 53 2.05 -17.77 8.36
C ASP A 53 2.03 -16.87 9.61
N PHE A 54 0.82 -16.49 10.03
CA PHE A 54 0.57 -15.73 11.25
C PHE A 54 0.57 -16.61 12.51
N ASP A 55 0.59 -17.94 12.41
CA ASP A 55 0.41 -18.80 13.60
C ASP A 55 1.71 -18.93 14.43
N GLN A 56 2.85 -18.51 13.87
CA GLN A 56 4.09 -18.29 14.64
C GLN A 56 3.96 -17.13 15.66
N GLU A 57 2.88 -16.33 15.62
CA GLU A 57 2.57 -15.25 16.56
C GLU A 57 2.34 -15.74 18.00
N GLU A 58 1.64 -16.87 18.18
CA GLU A 58 1.13 -17.26 19.51
C GLU A 58 2.20 -17.89 20.41
N SER A 59 3.23 -18.51 19.82
CA SER A 59 4.26 -19.24 20.56
C SER A 59 5.26 -18.35 21.32
N HIS A 60 5.41 -17.08 20.92
CA HIS A 60 6.37 -16.13 21.51
C HIS A 60 5.74 -15.15 22.51
N MET A 61 4.43 -15.19 22.72
CA MET A 61 3.74 -14.32 23.69
C MET A 61 3.96 -14.72 25.16
N GLY A 62 4.55 -15.90 25.42
CA GLY A 62 4.71 -16.46 26.76
C GLY A 62 5.97 -16.06 27.55
N SER A 63 6.94 -15.35 26.98
CA SER A 63 8.14 -14.91 27.73
C SER A 63 8.14 -13.39 27.91
N ALA A 64 8.31 -12.94 29.15
CA ALA A 64 8.53 -11.52 29.46
C ALA A 64 9.64 -10.93 28.57
N ALA A 65 9.36 -9.78 27.91
CA ALA A 65 10.24 -8.95 27.05
C ALA A 65 10.01 -8.95 25.51
N GLY A 66 8.78 -9.06 25.01
CA GLY A 66 8.48 -8.90 23.58
C GLY A 66 8.49 -7.44 23.10
N LEU A 67 9.66 -6.90 22.76
CA LEU A 67 9.88 -5.65 21.99
C LEU A 67 9.39 -5.78 20.53
N ALA A 68 8.20 -6.34 20.31
CA ALA A 68 7.74 -6.99 19.07
C ALA A 68 7.90 -6.08 17.84
N LEU A 69 9.06 -6.22 17.21
CA LEU A 69 9.30 -5.71 15.88
C LEU A 69 8.36 -6.41 14.91
N PRO A 70 8.00 -5.75 13.81
CA PRO A 70 7.15 -6.38 12.81
C PRO A 70 7.73 -7.69 12.31
N GLN A 71 6.86 -8.66 12.12
CA GLN A 71 7.19 -9.95 11.51
C GLN A 71 7.08 -9.86 9.98
N ILE A 72 7.60 -10.88 9.31
CA ILE A 72 7.50 -11.05 7.85
C ILE A 72 6.04 -11.05 7.38
N PRO A 73 5.11 -11.86 7.95
CA PRO A 73 3.71 -11.87 7.53
C PRO A 73 3.02 -10.51 7.66
N GLU A 74 3.27 -9.77 8.73
CA GLU A 74 2.73 -8.42 8.91
C GLU A 74 3.25 -7.46 7.83
N CYS A 75 4.54 -7.51 7.51
CA CYS A 75 5.11 -6.67 6.45
C CYS A 75 4.64 -7.08 5.04
N ALA A 76 4.38 -8.37 4.81
CA ALA A 76 3.85 -8.88 3.56
C ALA A 76 2.38 -8.46 3.38
N ALA A 77 1.54 -8.63 4.39
CA ALA A 77 0.14 -8.19 4.37
C ALA A 77 0.04 -6.65 4.25
N HIS A 78 0.98 -5.92 4.84
CA HIS A 78 1.07 -4.49 4.63
C HIS A 78 1.37 -4.13 3.16
N LEU A 79 2.27 -4.85 2.49
CA LEU A 79 2.49 -4.66 1.05
C LEU A 79 1.24 -4.97 0.21
N GLU A 80 0.46 -6.01 0.58
CA GLU A 80 -0.82 -6.31 -0.08
C GLU A 80 -1.82 -5.16 0.10
N LEU A 81 -1.98 -4.65 1.32
CA LEU A 81 -2.84 -3.49 1.59
C LEU A 81 -2.43 -2.29 0.74
N LEU A 82 -1.13 -1.96 0.69
CA LEU A 82 -0.64 -0.81 -0.10
C LEU A 82 -0.92 -0.98 -1.60
N GLU A 83 -0.79 -2.18 -2.15
CA GLU A 83 -1.09 -2.46 -3.55
C GLU A 83 -2.59 -2.39 -3.83
N THR A 84 -3.42 -2.94 -2.95
CA THR A 84 -4.89 -2.82 -3.01
C THR A 84 -5.33 -1.36 -2.99
N LEU A 85 -4.74 -0.53 -2.12
CA LEU A 85 -5.02 0.92 -2.08
C LEU A 85 -4.54 1.65 -3.34
N TYR A 86 -3.39 1.25 -3.91
CA TYR A 86 -2.92 1.79 -5.19
C TYR A 86 -3.92 1.50 -6.31
N VAL A 87 -4.34 0.24 -6.45
CA VAL A 87 -5.29 -0.19 -7.50
C VAL A 87 -6.65 0.46 -7.31
N LEU A 88 -7.17 0.54 -6.09
CA LEU A 88 -8.40 1.28 -5.77
C LEU A 88 -8.30 2.73 -6.28
N ARG A 89 -7.21 3.43 -5.96
CA ARG A 89 -7.01 4.81 -6.40
C ARG A 89 -6.97 4.92 -7.92
N GLN A 90 -6.28 4.01 -8.61
CA GLN A 90 -6.26 4.02 -10.08
C GLN A 90 -7.65 3.79 -10.67
N ARG A 91 -8.42 2.82 -10.14
CA ARG A 91 -9.81 2.54 -10.54
C ARG A 91 -10.70 3.77 -10.39
N ILE A 92 -10.61 4.48 -9.26
CA ILE A 92 -11.32 5.73 -9.02
C ILE A 92 -10.96 6.77 -10.08
N LEU A 93 -9.65 7.00 -10.30
CA LEU A 93 -9.17 8.02 -11.23
C LEU A 93 -9.64 7.75 -12.67
N VAL A 94 -9.62 6.50 -13.13
CA VAL A 94 -9.99 6.15 -14.51
C VAL A 94 -11.49 5.93 -14.73
N SER A 95 -12.30 5.75 -13.68
CA SER A 95 -13.72 5.41 -13.81
C SER A 95 -14.57 6.53 -14.42
N ASP A 96 -15.30 6.20 -15.49
CA ASP A 96 -16.23 7.10 -16.18
C ASP A 96 -17.53 7.30 -15.38
N LYS A 97 -17.88 6.36 -14.49
CA LYS A 97 -19.01 6.51 -13.55
C LYS A 97 -18.70 7.60 -12.53
N PHE A 98 -17.48 7.60 -11.98
CA PHE A 98 -16.99 8.70 -11.13
C PHE A 98 -16.93 10.04 -11.87
N ASP A 99 -16.54 10.04 -13.15
CA ASP A 99 -16.62 11.25 -13.99
C ASP A 99 -18.05 11.79 -14.04
N THR A 100 -19.03 10.89 -14.21
CA THR A 100 -20.46 11.25 -14.26
C THR A 100 -20.97 11.79 -12.92
N ALA A 101 -20.63 11.12 -11.82
CA ALA A 101 -21.00 11.52 -10.47
C ALA A 101 -20.41 12.90 -10.08
N MET A 102 -19.19 13.20 -10.53
CA MET A 102 -18.47 14.44 -10.21
C MET A 102 -18.51 15.49 -11.33
N SER A 103 -19.37 15.31 -12.35
CA SER A 103 -19.51 16.24 -13.48
C SER A 103 -18.20 16.53 -14.25
N ILE A 104 -17.28 15.57 -14.30
CA ILE A 104 -16.04 15.67 -15.07
C ILE A 104 -16.31 15.19 -16.50
N ARG A 105 -16.29 16.10 -17.48
CA ARG A 105 -16.54 15.77 -18.89
C ARG A 105 -15.28 15.95 -19.74
N PRO A 106 -14.92 15.01 -20.63
CA PRO A 106 -13.87 15.24 -21.63
C PRO A 106 -14.22 16.44 -22.52
N ASN A 107 -13.28 17.37 -22.68
CA ASN A 107 -13.39 18.48 -23.63
C ASN A 107 -12.61 18.11 -24.89
N ARG A 108 -13.28 17.43 -25.84
CA ARG A 108 -12.65 16.95 -27.07
C ARG A 108 -12.89 17.94 -28.21
N GLU A 109 -11.81 18.41 -28.82
CA GLU A 109 -11.88 19.20 -30.06
C GLU A 109 -11.99 18.29 -31.27
N THR A 110 -12.82 18.66 -32.23
CA THR A 110 -12.94 17.99 -33.52
C THR A 110 -12.50 18.96 -34.61
N LYS A 111 -11.53 18.58 -35.44
CA LYS A 111 -11.07 19.39 -36.59
C LYS A 111 -11.26 18.61 -37.88
N THR A 112 -11.72 19.29 -38.91
CA THR A 112 -11.87 18.74 -40.27
C THR A 112 -10.68 19.20 -41.11
N GLY A 113 -9.95 18.24 -41.67
CA GLY A 113 -8.82 18.48 -42.56
C GLY A 113 -9.25 18.93 -43.95
N HIS A 114 -8.28 19.40 -44.74
CA HIS A 114 -8.52 19.88 -46.11
C HIS A 114 -9.14 18.84 -47.07
N ARG A 115 -9.04 17.54 -46.75
CA ARG A 115 -9.63 16.45 -47.54
C ARG A 115 -11.02 16.03 -47.04
N GLY A 116 -11.60 16.78 -46.09
CA GLY A 116 -12.88 16.45 -45.45
C GLY A 116 -12.77 15.40 -44.33
N ASP A 117 -11.57 14.93 -44.01
CA ASP A 117 -11.33 13.98 -42.94
C ASP A 117 -11.48 14.65 -41.57
N THR A 118 -12.33 14.10 -40.71
CA THR A 118 -12.58 14.65 -39.38
C THR A 118 -11.81 13.87 -38.32
N LYS A 119 -11.05 14.58 -37.48
CA LYS A 119 -10.28 13.98 -36.37
C LYS A 119 -10.67 14.61 -35.05
N THR A 120 -10.94 13.76 -34.05
CA THR A 120 -11.18 14.17 -32.67
C THR A 120 -9.89 14.03 -31.87
N PHE A 121 -9.49 15.12 -31.22
CA PHE A 121 -8.26 15.20 -30.42
C PHE A 121 -8.51 14.72 -29.00
N LYS A 122 -7.47 14.13 -28.40
CA LYS A 122 -7.49 13.77 -26.98
C LYS A 122 -7.50 15.04 -26.14
N ASP A 123 -8.28 15.01 -25.07
CA ASP A 123 -8.26 16.06 -24.06
C ASP A 123 -7.05 15.85 -23.13
N GLU A 124 -5.99 16.62 -23.34
CA GLU A 124 -4.77 16.54 -22.54
C GLU A 124 -4.98 16.99 -21.08
N THR A 125 -6.04 17.77 -20.80
CA THR A 125 -6.36 18.27 -19.45
C THR A 125 -7.19 17.29 -18.63
N LEU A 126 -7.81 16.30 -19.27
CA LEU A 126 -8.74 15.37 -18.61
C LEU A 126 -8.10 14.64 -17.43
N TRP A 127 -6.85 14.19 -17.59
CA TRP A 127 -6.14 13.48 -16.52
C TRP A 127 -5.92 14.36 -15.29
N GLY A 128 -5.55 15.64 -15.50
CA GLY A 128 -5.41 16.62 -14.43
C GLY A 128 -6.73 16.88 -13.70
N ARG A 129 -7.83 17.01 -14.46
CA ARG A 129 -9.17 17.20 -13.88
C ARG A 129 -9.66 15.97 -13.12
N ARG A 130 -9.30 14.75 -13.55
CA ARG A 130 -9.63 13.49 -12.84
C ARG A 130 -8.94 13.35 -11.47
N GLN A 131 -7.85 14.09 -11.21
CA GLN A 131 -7.13 14.02 -9.92
C GLN A 131 -8.01 14.43 -8.72
N VAL A 132 -9.06 15.23 -8.94
CA VAL A 132 -9.96 15.71 -7.87
C VAL A 132 -10.79 14.58 -7.25
N LYS A 133 -10.94 13.45 -7.96
CA LYS A 133 -11.75 12.31 -7.47
C LYS A 133 -11.19 11.70 -6.21
N TRP A 134 -9.86 11.59 -6.11
CA TRP A 134 -9.21 10.90 -5.00
C TRP A 134 -9.39 11.64 -3.66
N PRO A 135 -9.03 12.93 -3.51
CA PRO A 135 -9.30 13.67 -2.29
C PRO A 135 -10.76 13.61 -1.86
N LYS A 136 -11.69 13.57 -2.83
CA LYS A 136 -13.11 13.52 -2.51
C LYS A 136 -13.56 12.16 -2.00
N PHE A 137 -13.13 11.07 -2.63
CA PHE A 137 -13.36 9.73 -2.11
C PHE A 137 -12.84 9.58 -0.67
N VAL A 138 -11.65 10.14 -0.39
CA VAL A 138 -11.05 10.14 0.94
C VAL A 138 -11.89 10.91 1.97
N GLU A 139 -12.56 12.00 1.61
CA GLU A 139 -13.46 12.70 2.55
C GLU A 139 -14.60 11.78 3.05
N PHE A 140 -15.20 10.99 2.16
CA PHE A 140 -16.24 10.02 2.51
C PHE A 140 -15.69 8.88 3.38
N ALA A 141 -14.53 8.36 3.01
CA ALA A 141 -13.82 7.34 3.80
C ALA A 141 -13.55 7.82 5.23
N VAL A 142 -13.16 9.09 5.39
CA VAL A 142 -12.86 9.68 6.71
C VAL A 142 -14.10 9.78 7.59
N VAL A 143 -15.23 10.25 7.06
CA VAL A 143 -16.44 10.35 7.88
C VAL A 143 -17.01 8.96 8.21
N ARG A 144 -16.89 7.99 7.29
CA ARG A 144 -17.20 6.56 7.55
C ARG A 144 -16.31 5.98 8.64
N PHE A 145 -15.00 6.28 8.62
CA PHE A 145 -14.07 5.87 9.68
C PHE A 145 -14.42 6.48 11.03
N LEU A 146 -14.79 7.77 11.09
CA LEU A 146 -15.17 8.42 12.34
C LEU A 146 -16.46 7.84 12.92
N ALA A 147 -17.46 7.58 12.08
CA ALA A 147 -18.69 6.88 12.48
C ALA A 147 -18.39 5.46 13.00
N TRP A 148 -17.56 4.71 12.28
CA TRP A 148 -17.12 3.37 12.70
C TRP A 148 -16.37 3.39 14.03
N ARG A 149 -15.44 4.35 14.20
CA ARG A 149 -14.67 4.52 15.44
C ARG A 149 -15.59 4.81 16.63
N GLU A 150 -16.59 5.68 16.47
CA GLU A 150 -17.56 5.94 17.54
C GLU A 150 -18.35 4.68 17.90
N ARG A 151 -18.82 3.93 16.90
CA ARG A 151 -19.53 2.65 17.12
C ARG A 151 -18.64 1.63 17.83
N LEU A 152 -17.37 1.53 17.44
CA LEU A 152 -16.38 0.65 18.05
C LEU A 152 -16.19 0.98 19.53
N ASN A 153 -16.09 2.27 19.88
CA ASN A 153 -15.92 2.70 21.28
C ASN A 153 -17.14 2.39 22.17
N ARG A 154 -18.33 2.29 21.58
CA ARG A 154 -19.56 1.86 22.27
C ARG A 154 -19.75 0.34 22.31
N GLY A 155 -19.01 -0.40 21.47
CA GLY A 155 -19.09 -1.86 21.38
C GLY A 155 -18.24 -2.57 22.43
N ASN A 156 -18.44 -3.89 22.55
CA ASN A 156 -17.73 -4.75 23.50
C ASN A 156 -16.86 -5.82 22.80
N ASP A 157 -16.78 -5.84 21.47
CA ASP A 157 -16.07 -6.89 20.72
C ASP A 157 -14.57 -6.92 21.06
N PRO A 158 -14.03 -7.99 21.64
CA PRO A 158 -12.68 -7.98 22.21
C PRO A 158 -11.57 -7.76 21.17
N ALA A 159 -11.85 -8.07 19.90
CA ALA A 159 -10.92 -7.95 18.79
C ALA A 159 -11.67 -7.70 17.46
N ILE A 160 -10.90 -7.29 16.45
CA ILE A 160 -11.36 -7.30 15.06
C ILE A 160 -11.09 -8.69 14.47
N THR A 161 -12.10 -9.31 13.89
CA THR A 161 -12.11 -10.63 13.25
C THR A 161 -12.63 -10.49 11.81
N ASP A 162 -12.61 -11.57 11.04
CA ASP A 162 -13.16 -11.59 9.67
C ASP A 162 -14.66 -11.22 9.62
N ASP A 163 -15.39 -11.43 10.71
CA ASP A 163 -16.84 -11.20 10.83
C ASP A 163 -17.23 -9.76 11.22
N ASN A 164 -16.28 -8.95 11.67
CA ASN A 164 -16.51 -7.55 12.05
C ASN A 164 -15.44 -6.60 11.48
N LEU A 165 -14.66 -7.08 10.52
CA LEU A 165 -13.66 -6.30 9.81
C LEU A 165 -14.33 -5.12 9.09
N PRO A 166 -13.86 -3.87 9.29
CA PRO A 166 -14.45 -2.75 8.57
C PRO A 166 -14.04 -2.75 7.10
N PRO A 167 -14.79 -2.05 6.23
CA PRO A 167 -14.45 -1.85 4.83
C PRO A 167 -13.04 -1.29 4.57
N LEU A 168 -12.54 -1.53 3.34
CA LEU A 168 -11.22 -1.08 2.90
C LEU A 168 -11.01 0.43 3.08
N ASP A 169 -12.02 1.25 2.80
CA ASP A 169 -11.92 2.71 2.94
C ASP A 169 -11.75 3.14 4.41
N VAL A 170 -12.37 2.43 5.34
CA VAL A 170 -12.21 2.63 6.79
C VAL A 170 -10.84 2.15 7.25
N ILE A 171 -10.37 0.99 6.76
CA ILE A 171 -9.01 0.47 7.04
C ILE A 171 -7.94 1.43 6.52
N MET A 172 -8.14 2.02 5.34
CA MET A 172 -7.23 3.03 4.77
C MET A 172 -7.05 4.23 5.70
N VAL A 173 -8.14 4.77 6.24
CA VAL A 173 -8.07 5.92 7.15
C VAL A 173 -7.46 5.50 8.50
N TRP A 174 -7.82 4.32 9.02
CA TRP A 174 -7.23 3.79 10.25
C TRP A 174 -5.72 3.62 10.13
N HIS A 175 -5.25 3.00 9.03
CA HIS A 175 -3.85 2.86 8.69
C HIS A 175 -3.13 4.21 8.64
N ALA A 176 -3.63 5.16 7.85
CA ALA A 176 -3.01 6.49 7.74
C ALA A 176 -2.97 7.24 9.09
N PHE A 177 -3.96 7.01 9.96
CA PHE A 177 -4.00 7.60 11.29
C PHE A 177 -2.93 7.00 12.21
N LEU A 178 -2.72 5.69 12.19
CA LEU A 178 -1.66 4.99 12.93
C LEU A 178 -0.27 5.47 12.52
N LEU A 179 -0.08 5.83 11.25
CA LEU A 179 1.16 6.41 10.71
C LEU A 179 1.39 7.87 11.11
N ASN A 180 0.51 8.45 11.94
CA ASN A 180 0.75 9.73 12.62
C ASN A 180 0.69 9.54 14.15
N PRO A 181 1.73 8.96 14.77
CA PRO A 181 1.63 8.41 16.12
C PRO A 181 1.29 9.43 17.21
N LEU A 182 1.76 10.69 17.07
CA LEU A 182 1.41 11.76 18.00
C LEU A 182 -0.05 12.19 17.85
N LEU A 183 -0.54 12.32 16.61
CA LEU A 183 -1.94 12.66 16.36
C LEU A 183 -2.86 11.53 16.85
N PHE A 184 -2.51 10.29 16.54
CA PHE A 184 -3.23 9.10 16.99
C PHE A 184 -3.30 9.02 18.51
N ARG A 185 -2.16 9.18 19.19
CA ARG A 185 -2.14 9.21 20.66
C ARG A 185 -2.98 10.34 21.23
N LYS A 186 -2.89 11.55 20.68
CA LYS A 186 -3.64 12.72 21.14
C LYS A 186 -5.15 12.48 21.13
N HIS A 187 -5.65 11.78 20.12
CA HIS A 187 -7.08 11.61 19.90
C HIS A 187 -7.63 10.28 20.40
N CYS A 188 -6.82 9.23 20.50
CA CYS A 188 -7.29 7.87 20.77
C CYS A 188 -6.73 7.27 22.07
N SER A 189 -5.87 7.94 22.86
CA SER A 189 -5.18 7.29 24.00
C SER A 189 -6.10 6.62 25.01
N GLU A 190 -7.29 7.18 25.21
CA GLU A 190 -8.32 6.68 26.14
C GLU A 190 -9.35 5.76 25.46
N GLU A 191 -9.17 5.48 24.17
CA GLU A 191 -10.11 4.72 23.35
C GLU A 191 -9.63 3.30 23.09
N ARG A 192 -10.59 2.43 22.75
CA ARG A 192 -10.33 1.01 22.47
C ARG A 192 -9.34 0.85 21.32
N LEU A 193 -9.48 1.69 20.30
CA LEU A 193 -8.65 1.71 19.10
C LEU A 193 -7.15 1.84 19.41
N PHE A 194 -6.75 2.45 20.53
CA PHE A 194 -5.33 2.61 20.88
C PHE A 194 -4.63 1.31 21.28
N SER A 195 -5.39 0.35 21.82
CA SER A 195 -4.87 -0.97 22.18
C SER A 195 -5.02 -2.01 21.09
N LEU A 196 -5.83 -1.74 20.05
CA LEU A 196 -6.02 -2.65 18.94
C LEU A 196 -4.81 -2.64 18.00
N ARG A 197 -4.44 -3.83 17.52
CA ARG A 197 -3.52 -3.99 16.39
C ARG A 197 -4.32 -3.86 15.09
N LEU A 198 -3.69 -3.34 14.04
CA LEU A 198 -4.28 -3.48 12.72
C LEU A 198 -4.36 -4.99 12.37
N PRO A 199 -5.52 -5.52 11.98
CA PRO A 199 -5.75 -6.97 11.91
C PRO A 199 -5.16 -7.56 10.61
N TRP A 200 -3.84 -7.69 10.54
CA TRP A 200 -3.13 -8.11 9.32
C TRP A 200 -3.60 -9.45 8.75
N LYS A 201 -3.89 -10.44 9.60
CA LYS A 201 -4.44 -11.74 9.18
C LYS A 201 -5.80 -11.59 8.49
N CYS A 202 -6.72 -10.82 9.06
CA CYS A 202 -8.03 -10.55 8.46
C CYS A 202 -7.93 -9.74 7.17
N ILE A 203 -7.01 -8.77 7.12
CA ILE A 203 -6.72 -7.99 5.91
C ILE A 203 -6.23 -8.92 4.81
N HIS A 204 -5.25 -9.79 5.09
CA HIS A 204 -4.75 -10.76 4.13
C HIS A 204 -5.86 -11.68 3.61
N ASN A 205 -6.68 -12.24 4.50
CA ASN A 205 -7.81 -13.11 4.15
C ASN A 205 -8.84 -12.42 3.24
N SER A 206 -8.97 -11.10 3.35
CA SER A 206 -9.93 -10.30 2.59
C SER A 206 -9.36 -9.77 1.27
N VAL A 207 -8.05 -9.88 1.03
CA VAL A 207 -7.42 -9.38 -0.21
C VAL A 207 -7.41 -10.48 -1.28
N ASN A 208 -8.00 -10.17 -2.43
CA ASN A 208 -7.78 -10.95 -3.64
C ASN A 208 -6.46 -10.52 -4.28
N SER A 209 -5.42 -11.34 -4.15
CA SER A 209 -4.09 -11.01 -4.69
C SER A 209 -4.00 -11.11 -6.22
N GLU A 210 -5.02 -11.57 -6.96
CA GLU A 210 -5.03 -11.53 -8.43
C GLU A 210 -5.46 -10.16 -8.96
N GLU A 211 -6.58 -9.65 -8.44
CA GLU A 211 -7.21 -8.40 -8.90
C GLU A 211 -6.94 -7.20 -7.98
N TRP A 212 -6.29 -7.44 -6.83
CA TRP A 212 -6.09 -6.46 -5.75
C TRP A 212 -7.41 -5.81 -5.32
N THR A 213 -8.45 -6.65 -5.16
CA THR A 213 -9.73 -6.27 -4.55
C THR A 213 -9.73 -6.63 -3.07
N PHE A 214 -10.66 -6.04 -2.33
CA PHE A 214 -10.86 -6.29 -0.92
C PHE A 214 -12.31 -6.64 -0.68
N ASP A 215 -12.57 -7.86 -0.22
CA ASP A 215 -13.90 -8.42 -0.11
C ASP A 215 -14.16 -8.80 1.35
N LEU A 216 -15.18 -8.19 1.95
CA LEU A 216 -15.62 -8.53 3.30
C LEU A 216 -16.34 -9.88 3.32
N THR A 217 -16.33 -10.54 4.48
CA THR A 217 -17.26 -11.65 4.70
C THR A 217 -18.70 -11.14 4.60
N PRO A 218 -19.67 -11.97 4.15
CA PRO A 218 -21.06 -11.56 4.07
C PRO A 218 -21.60 -10.98 5.38
N LYS A 219 -21.17 -11.56 6.52
CA LYS A 219 -21.56 -11.11 7.86
C LYS A 219 -20.98 -9.74 8.23
N ALA A 220 -19.70 -9.49 7.92
CA ALA A 220 -19.09 -8.17 8.15
C ALA A 220 -19.75 -7.09 7.27
N ALA A 221 -20.03 -7.41 6.00
CA ALA A 221 -20.70 -6.53 5.06
C ALA A 221 -22.12 -6.16 5.53
N GLU A 222 -22.95 -7.16 5.84
CA GLU A 222 -24.32 -6.99 6.34
C GLU A 222 -24.33 -6.17 7.64
N SER A 223 -23.45 -6.51 8.61
CA SER A 223 -23.38 -5.78 9.88
C SER A 223 -23.01 -4.31 9.69
N PHE A 224 -22.11 -3.99 8.74
CA PHE A 224 -21.74 -2.62 8.45
C PHE A 224 -22.91 -1.86 7.79
N GLU A 225 -23.56 -2.47 6.81
CA GLU A 225 -24.71 -1.88 6.11
C GLU A 225 -25.87 -1.60 7.07
N GLU A 226 -26.25 -2.57 7.90
CA GLU A 226 -27.31 -2.40 8.91
C GLU A 226 -26.99 -1.30 9.94
N THR A 227 -25.72 -1.15 10.30
CA THR A 227 -25.31 -0.19 11.34
C THR A 227 -25.28 1.25 10.81
N PHE A 228 -24.84 1.44 9.57
CA PHE A 228 -24.56 2.78 9.03
C PHE A 228 -25.50 3.21 7.89
N ASP A 229 -26.38 2.32 7.42
CA ASP A 229 -27.33 2.56 6.32
C ASP A 229 -26.62 3.05 5.03
N VAL A 230 -25.42 2.50 4.78
CA VAL A 230 -24.59 2.78 3.60
C VAL A 230 -23.95 1.48 3.12
N ASP A 231 -23.71 1.42 1.81
CA ASP A 231 -23.07 0.26 1.18
C ASP A 231 -21.65 0.04 1.77
N PRO A 232 -21.30 -1.19 2.17
CA PRO A 232 -20.01 -1.48 2.76
C PRO A 232 -18.84 -1.24 1.79
N ASP A 233 -19.01 -1.37 0.47
CA ASP A 233 -17.99 -0.98 -0.51
C ASP A 233 -18.24 0.46 -1.01
N LEU A 234 -17.47 1.42 -0.48
CA LEU A 234 -17.56 2.82 -0.88
C LEU A 234 -17.29 3.05 -2.38
N PHE A 235 -16.45 2.22 -3.02
CA PHE A 235 -16.22 2.33 -4.47
C PHE A 235 -17.47 1.94 -5.25
N HIS A 236 -18.08 0.80 -4.88
CA HIS A 236 -19.34 0.35 -5.47
C HIS A 236 -20.45 1.37 -5.24
N ASP A 237 -20.57 1.91 -4.03
CA ASP A 237 -21.55 2.94 -3.69
C ASP A 237 -21.48 4.13 -4.67
N PHE A 238 -20.28 4.71 -4.85
CA PHE A 238 -20.04 5.82 -5.79
C PHE A 238 -20.35 5.45 -7.25
N GLU A 239 -20.12 4.20 -7.66
CA GLU A 239 -20.46 3.75 -9.00
C GLU A 239 -21.97 3.68 -9.26
N THR A 240 -22.79 3.56 -8.21
CA THR A 240 -24.24 3.57 -8.34
C THR A 240 -24.85 4.97 -8.38
N TRP A 241 -24.05 6.02 -8.17
CA TRP A 241 -24.55 7.39 -8.14
C TRP A 241 -24.88 7.92 -9.54
N ASP A 242 -26.08 8.46 -9.69
CA ASP A 242 -26.62 8.88 -10.97
C ASP A 242 -26.91 10.38 -11.03
N ALA A 243 -27.76 10.80 -11.99
CA ALA A 243 -28.13 12.19 -12.16
C ALA A 243 -28.91 12.79 -10.98
N SER A 244 -29.63 12.00 -10.19
CA SER A 244 -30.37 12.46 -9.01
C SER A 244 -29.41 12.83 -7.87
N SER A 245 -28.31 12.09 -7.71
CA SER A 245 -27.25 12.42 -6.75
C SER A 245 -26.45 13.67 -7.15
N LYS A 246 -26.45 14.07 -8.42
CA LYS A 246 -25.65 15.21 -8.93
C LYS A 246 -25.96 16.52 -8.23
N GLY A 247 -27.20 16.77 -7.82
CA GLY A 247 -27.57 18.03 -7.19
C GLY A 247 -26.85 18.24 -5.85
N TRP A 248 -26.91 17.24 -4.97
CA TRP A 248 -26.20 17.26 -3.69
C TRP A 248 -24.69 17.22 -3.90
N LEU A 249 -24.20 16.38 -4.82
CA LEU A 249 -22.78 16.29 -5.12
C LEU A 249 -22.22 17.59 -5.71
N THR A 250 -22.91 18.25 -6.63
CA THR A 250 -22.39 19.49 -7.20
C THR A 250 -22.37 20.63 -6.16
N ARG A 251 -23.35 20.65 -5.26
CA ARG A 251 -23.46 21.63 -4.16
C ARG A 251 -22.42 21.41 -3.05
N ASN A 252 -22.12 20.15 -2.72
CA ASN A 252 -21.25 19.77 -1.58
C ASN A 252 -19.86 19.26 -2.01
N LEU A 253 -19.66 19.00 -3.30
CA LEU A 253 -18.37 18.67 -3.94
C LEU A 253 -17.84 19.81 -4.83
N GLY A 254 -18.43 21.01 -4.79
CA GLY A 254 -17.89 22.18 -5.49
C GLY A 254 -16.41 22.38 -5.18
N LEU A 255 -15.58 22.47 -6.23
CA LEU A 255 -14.11 22.56 -6.16
C LEU A 255 -13.68 23.60 -5.12
N GLY A 256 -13.20 23.14 -3.96
CA GLY A 256 -12.57 23.98 -2.94
C GLY A 256 -13.29 24.12 -1.59
N SER A 257 -14.51 23.62 -1.43
CA SER A 257 -15.18 23.59 -0.11
C SER A 257 -15.18 22.18 0.47
N TRP A 258 -14.69 22.05 1.71
CA TRP A 258 -14.86 20.85 2.54
C TRP A 258 -16.26 20.77 3.16
N ARG A 259 -17.01 21.87 3.12
CA ARG A 259 -18.35 21.97 3.71
C ARG A 259 -19.46 21.83 2.67
N PRO A 260 -20.50 21.06 2.99
CA PRO A 260 -21.84 21.34 2.52
C PRO A 260 -22.28 22.73 2.98
N ASP A 261 -22.90 23.52 2.11
CA ASP A 261 -23.58 24.76 2.54
C ASP A 261 -24.72 24.39 3.51
N ALA A 262 -24.93 25.13 4.61
CA ALA A 262 -26.06 24.88 5.51
C ALA A 262 -27.44 24.99 4.81
N SER A 263 -27.54 25.63 3.64
CA SER A 263 -28.75 25.59 2.79
C SER A 263 -28.83 24.39 1.82
N SER A 264 -27.92 23.42 1.94
CA SER A 264 -27.82 22.23 1.06
C SER A 264 -28.40 20.94 1.66
N PHE A 265 -29.28 21.07 2.66
CA PHE A 265 -30.10 19.94 3.13
C PHE A 265 -30.91 19.35 1.97
N PRO A 266 -31.12 18.02 1.99
CA PRO A 266 -31.79 17.34 0.89
C PRO A 266 -33.18 17.92 0.65
N TYR A 267 -33.48 18.23 -0.60
CA TYR A 267 -34.81 18.65 -1.04
C TYR A 267 -35.70 17.42 -1.21
N ASP A 268 -37.02 17.64 -1.18
CA ASP A 268 -38.00 16.59 -1.48
C ASP A 268 -37.70 16.00 -2.88
N GLY A 269 -37.25 14.73 -2.93
CA GLY A 269 -36.80 14.05 -4.16
C GLY A 269 -35.31 13.66 -4.23
N ASP A 270 -34.47 14.01 -3.25
CA ASP A 270 -33.08 13.52 -3.19
C ASP A 270 -33.01 12.03 -2.81
N HIS A 271 -32.06 11.29 -3.38
CA HIS A 271 -31.88 9.86 -3.12
C HIS A 271 -31.63 9.59 -1.61
N PRO A 272 -32.33 8.63 -0.95
CA PRO A 272 -32.19 8.38 0.50
C PRO A 272 -30.74 8.33 1.02
N ARG A 273 -29.84 7.67 0.30
CA ARG A 273 -28.39 7.64 0.57
C ARG A 273 -27.69 9.01 0.67
N THR A 274 -28.05 10.02 -0.12
CA THR A 274 -27.45 11.37 0.01
C THR A 274 -27.86 12.03 1.32
N VAL A 275 -29.05 11.74 1.82
CA VAL A 275 -29.54 12.15 3.14
C VAL A 275 -28.70 11.50 4.24
N THR A 276 -28.43 10.20 4.13
CA THR A 276 -27.60 9.46 5.10
C THR A 276 -26.19 10.03 5.17
N TYR A 277 -25.52 10.23 4.03
CA TYR A 277 -24.20 10.89 4.03
C TYR A 277 -24.27 12.33 4.54
N ALA A 278 -25.29 13.13 4.19
CA ALA A 278 -25.41 14.48 4.72
C ALA A 278 -25.43 14.50 6.26
N LYS A 279 -26.15 13.56 6.90
CA LYS A 279 -26.16 13.39 8.36
C LYS A 279 -24.81 12.97 8.92
N ILE A 280 -24.13 12.01 8.26
CA ILE A 280 -22.80 11.55 8.69
C ILE A 280 -21.78 12.69 8.57
N PHE A 281 -21.80 13.46 7.48
CA PHE A 281 -20.93 14.62 7.32
C PHE A 281 -21.21 15.67 8.40
N ASP A 282 -22.47 16.05 8.64
CA ASP A 282 -22.82 17.02 9.68
C ASP A 282 -22.35 16.58 11.08
N ALA A 283 -22.45 15.28 11.38
CA ALA A 283 -22.00 14.72 12.66
C ALA A 283 -20.46 14.71 12.84
N PHE A 284 -19.69 14.54 11.77
CA PHE A 284 -18.25 14.28 11.84
C PHE A 284 -17.36 15.33 11.14
N ASP A 285 -17.93 16.41 10.62
CA ASP A 285 -17.23 17.57 10.06
C ASP A 285 -16.40 18.29 11.14
N SER A 286 -15.22 17.76 11.43
CA SER A 286 -14.29 18.23 12.45
C SER A 286 -12.86 18.49 11.94
N ASP A 287 -12.06 19.27 12.67
CA ASP A 287 -10.65 19.49 12.30
C ASP A 287 -9.82 18.20 12.26
N ILE A 288 -10.22 17.16 13.01
CA ILE A 288 -9.61 15.83 12.91
C ILE A 288 -9.94 15.17 11.57
N ALA A 289 -11.15 15.31 11.04
CA ALA A 289 -11.50 14.79 9.72
C ALA A 289 -10.63 15.41 8.61
N LYS A 290 -10.35 16.72 8.65
CA LYS A 290 -9.39 17.36 7.71
C LYS A 290 -7.99 16.75 7.84
N GLN A 291 -7.49 16.61 9.07
CA GLN A 291 -6.16 16.06 9.33
C GLN A 291 -6.02 14.60 8.87
N LEU A 292 -7.06 13.79 9.05
CA LEU A 292 -7.13 12.41 8.56
C LEU A 292 -7.13 12.35 7.04
N ARG A 293 -7.94 13.20 6.38
CA ARG A 293 -7.95 13.30 4.92
C ARG A 293 -6.57 13.68 4.38
N ASP A 294 -5.93 14.67 4.97
CA ASP A 294 -4.59 15.09 4.56
C ASP A 294 -3.54 14.00 4.81
N ALA A 295 -3.67 13.22 5.89
CA ALA A 295 -2.79 12.08 6.17
C ALA A 295 -2.89 11.00 5.09
N VAL A 296 -4.11 10.58 4.72
CA VAL A 296 -4.32 9.62 3.62
C VAL A 296 -3.76 10.15 2.29
N ILE A 297 -3.97 11.44 1.99
CA ILE A 297 -3.44 12.06 0.78
C ILE A 297 -1.90 12.01 0.77
N ARG A 298 -1.22 12.32 1.88
CA ARG A 298 0.26 12.24 1.96
C ARG A 298 0.80 10.83 1.74
N GLN A 299 0.09 9.80 2.22
CA GLN A 299 0.49 8.40 2.05
C GLN A 299 0.51 7.94 0.59
N THR A 300 -0.21 8.62 -0.31
CA THR A 300 -0.19 8.40 -1.78
C THR A 300 1.23 8.26 -2.34
N ALA A 301 2.14 9.17 -1.95
CA ALA A 301 3.51 9.17 -2.47
C ALA A 301 4.37 8.03 -1.94
N PHE A 302 4.06 7.48 -0.77
CA PHE A 302 4.70 6.28 -0.24
C PHE A 302 4.18 5.04 -0.98
N ILE A 303 2.87 4.91 -1.11
CA ILE A 303 2.20 3.84 -1.88
C ILE A 303 2.77 3.76 -3.30
N ASP A 304 2.95 4.89 -3.99
CA ASP A 304 3.50 4.93 -5.35
C ASP A 304 4.94 4.40 -5.43
N LYS A 305 5.76 4.68 -4.42
CA LYS A 305 7.13 4.13 -4.36
C LYS A 305 7.08 2.62 -4.12
N MET A 306 6.20 2.15 -3.25
CA MET A 306 6.05 0.72 -2.96
C MET A 306 5.56 -0.04 -4.20
N ASN A 307 4.54 0.48 -4.89
CA ASN A 307 4.07 -0.05 -6.17
C ASN A 307 5.19 -0.02 -7.23
N ALA A 308 5.97 1.06 -7.33
CA ALA A 308 7.08 1.12 -8.31
C ALA A 308 8.14 0.03 -8.08
N HIS A 309 8.31 -0.43 -6.84
CA HIS A 309 9.19 -1.55 -6.50
C HIS A 309 8.53 -2.93 -6.67
N MET A 310 7.20 -3.03 -6.61
CA MET A 310 6.42 -4.26 -6.68
C MET A 310 6.99 -5.40 -5.83
N TRP A 311 7.46 -5.14 -4.61
CA TRP A 311 8.09 -6.19 -3.78
C TRP A 311 7.15 -7.36 -3.50
N ILE A 312 5.84 -7.11 -3.38
CA ILE A 312 4.85 -8.16 -3.16
C ILE A 312 4.84 -9.23 -4.27
N ARG A 313 5.32 -8.90 -5.47
CA ARG A 313 5.42 -9.82 -6.61
C ARG A 313 6.85 -10.30 -6.87
N SER A 314 7.80 -9.98 -5.99
CA SER A 314 9.21 -10.33 -6.16
C SER A 314 9.48 -11.79 -5.78
N PRO A 315 10.33 -12.53 -6.52
CA PRO A 315 10.81 -13.85 -6.10
C PRO A 315 11.66 -13.81 -4.82
N ALA A 316 12.09 -12.62 -4.41
CA ALA A 316 12.97 -12.42 -3.25
C ALA A 316 12.25 -11.72 -2.09
N LEU A 317 10.92 -11.77 -2.04
CA LEU A 317 10.12 -11.02 -1.07
C LEU A 317 10.51 -11.34 0.38
N GLU A 318 10.56 -12.62 0.76
CA GLU A 318 10.94 -13.04 2.12
C GLU A 318 12.29 -12.44 2.55
N GLY A 319 13.32 -12.62 1.71
CA GLY A 319 14.65 -12.08 1.94
C GLY A 319 14.67 -10.55 2.00
N THR A 320 13.86 -9.89 1.17
CA THR A 320 13.71 -8.43 1.19
C THR A 320 13.14 -7.94 2.52
N LEU A 321 12.06 -8.56 3.01
CA LEU A 321 11.42 -8.22 4.27
C LEU A 321 12.33 -8.53 5.46
N ARG A 322 12.95 -9.72 5.51
CA ARG A 322 13.90 -10.10 6.57
C ARG A 322 15.06 -9.12 6.68
N ARG A 323 15.66 -8.74 5.53
CA ARG A 323 16.74 -7.73 5.51
C ARG A 323 16.24 -6.34 5.91
N GLY A 324 15.03 -5.96 5.51
CA GLY A 324 14.38 -4.72 5.95
C GLY A 324 14.20 -4.65 7.46
N ILE A 325 13.72 -5.73 8.09
CA ILE A 325 13.54 -5.84 9.55
C ILE A 325 14.88 -5.73 10.28
N ASP A 326 15.91 -6.47 9.82
CA ASP A 326 17.27 -6.39 10.36
C ASP A 326 17.84 -4.96 10.27
N ARG A 327 17.61 -4.28 9.14
CA ARG A 327 18.06 -2.90 8.92
C ARG A 327 17.27 -1.91 9.78
N TYR A 328 15.97 -2.13 9.99
CA TYR A 328 15.14 -1.33 10.89
C TYR A 328 15.58 -1.46 12.35
N GLN A 329 15.95 -2.66 12.81
CA GLN A 329 16.53 -2.85 14.14
C GLN A 329 17.79 -2.00 14.34
N LYS A 330 18.69 -2.01 13.36
CA LYS A 330 19.90 -1.18 13.35
C LYS A 330 19.57 0.32 13.28
N PHE A 331 18.53 0.68 12.53
CA PHE A 331 18.02 2.05 12.46
C PHE A 331 17.52 2.56 13.81
N CYS A 332 16.78 1.74 14.57
CA CYS A 332 16.37 2.06 15.95
C CYS A 332 17.59 2.31 16.86
N LYS A 333 18.65 1.50 16.72
CA LYS A 333 19.92 1.73 17.44
C LYS A 333 20.56 3.07 17.06
N LEU A 334 20.46 3.52 15.81
CA LEU A 334 20.96 4.85 15.41
C LEU A 334 20.24 5.99 16.12
N PHE A 335 18.92 5.91 16.33
CA PHE A 335 18.21 6.93 17.11
C PHE A 335 18.74 7.05 18.54
N LYS A 336 19.12 5.93 19.15
CA LYS A 336 19.72 5.90 20.50
C LYS A 336 21.11 6.52 20.53
N LEU A 337 21.92 6.24 19.51
CA LEU A 337 23.32 6.67 19.41
C LEU A 337 23.47 8.13 18.93
N SER A 338 22.52 8.63 18.13
CA SER A 338 22.66 9.90 17.39
C SER A 338 21.77 10.99 17.95
N LYS A 339 22.02 11.40 19.20
CA LYS A 339 21.26 12.48 19.85
C LYS A 339 21.32 13.76 18.99
N ASN A 340 20.16 14.37 18.73
CA ASN A 340 19.96 15.64 18.00
C ASN A 340 20.30 15.61 16.50
N LYS A 341 20.39 14.43 15.86
CA LYS A 341 20.50 14.32 14.40
C LYS A 341 19.21 13.84 13.76
N THR A 342 18.86 14.41 12.62
CA THR A 342 17.79 13.90 11.76
C THR A 342 18.28 12.61 11.11
N ILE A 343 17.62 11.50 11.42
CA ILE A 343 17.90 10.19 10.83
C ILE A 343 16.81 9.90 9.80
N VAL A 344 17.19 9.54 8.58
CA VAL A 344 16.28 9.41 7.43
C VAL A 344 16.24 7.95 6.97
N PRO A 345 15.08 7.27 6.99
CA PRO A 345 14.98 5.86 6.60
C PRO A 345 15.19 5.64 5.09
N THR A 346 15.72 4.48 4.72
CA THR A 346 15.57 3.95 3.35
C THR A 346 14.19 3.30 3.19
N LEU A 347 13.74 3.08 1.95
CA LEU A 347 12.36 2.62 1.69
C LEU A 347 11.99 1.30 2.38
N ASP A 348 12.92 0.36 2.46
CA ASP A 348 12.77 -0.92 3.17
C ASP A 348 12.63 -0.74 4.69
N ILE A 349 13.40 0.19 5.25
CA ILE A 349 13.32 0.56 6.68
C ILE A 349 12.01 1.28 6.96
N ASP A 350 11.58 2.16 6.05
CA ASP A 350 10.35 2.96 6.18
C ASP A 350 9.09 2.08 6.11
N LEU A 351 9.08 1.07 5.23
CA LEU A 351 8.02 0.04 5.21
C LEU A 351 7.89 -0.66 6.57
N VAL A 352 8.99 -1.19 7.11
CA VAL A 352 8.97 -1.88 8.41
C VAL A 352 8.58 -0.91 9.53
N TRP A 353 9.06 0.33 9.47
CA TRP A 353 8.68 1.33 10.47
C TRP A 353 7.18 1.67 10.39
N HIS A 354 6.59 1.80 9.20
CA HIS A 354 5.15 1.96 9.05
C HIS A 354 4.40 0.75 9.61
N THR A 355 4.84 -0.49 9.32
CA THR A 355 4.23 -1.71 9.89
C THR A 355 4.28 -1.70 11.43
N HIS A 356 5.40 -1.29 12.03
CA HIS A 356 5.55 -1.25 13.48
C HIS A 356 4.61 -0.22 14.13
N GLN A 357 4.32 0.88 13.45
CA GLN A 357 3.39 1.90 13.91
C GLN A 357 1.92 1.44 13.88
N CYS A 358 1.59 0.42 13.08
CA CYS A 358 0.23 -0.15 12.99
C CYS A 358 -0.23 -0.89 14.26
N THR A 359 0.51 -0.72 15.36
CA THR A 359 0.14 -1.17 16.69
C THR A 359 0.54 -0.09 17.72
N ALA A 360 -0.24 0.99 17.84
CA ALA A 360 0.17 2.22 18.54
C ALA A 360 0.69 2.03 19.98
N LYS A 361 -0.05 1.30 20.83
CA LYS A 361 0.36 1.04 22.22
C LYS A 361 1.70 0.29 22.29
N TYR A 362 1.85 -0.77 21.50
CA TYR A 362 3.05 -1.59 21.49
C TYR A 362 4.23 -0.87 20.81
N TYR A 363 3.99 -0.07 19.78
CA TYR A 363 4.98 0.80 19.16
C TYR A 363 5.60 1.75 20.19
N GLY A 364 4.78 2.42 20.99
CA GLY A 364 5.26 3.33 22.04
C GLY A 364 6.11 2.62 23.10
N GLN A 365 5.67 1.43 23.54
CA GLN A 365 6.43 0.59 24.48
C GLN A 365 7.76 0.12 23.85
N ALA A 366 7.72 -0.31 22.59
CA ALA A 366 8.88 -0.80 21.87
C ALA A 366 9.91 0.29 21.62
N MET A 367 9.50 1.49 21.20
CA MET A 367 10.40 2.64 21.04
C MET A 367 11.05 3.05 22.36
N ASN A 368 10.29 3.06 23.46
CA ASN A 368 10.85 3.35 24.77
C ASN A 368 11.93 2.34 25.18
N ALA A 369 11.72 1.05 24.96
CA ALA A 369 12.72 0.05 25.36
C ALA A 369 13.88 -0.10 24.34
N LEU A 370 13.64 0.04 23.03
CA LEU A 370 14.69 0.00 22.00
C LEU A 370 15.56 1.26 21.98
N VAL A 371 14.93 2.43 22.09
CA VAL A 371 15.56 3.74 21.84
C VAL A 371 15.74 4.56 23.11
N GLY A 372 14.97 4.28 24.17
CA GLY A 372 14.95 5.06 25.41
C GLY A 372 13.98 6.24 25.40
N LYS A 373 13.24 6.43 24.30
CA LYS A 373 12.22 7.47 24.14
C LYS A 373 11.27 7.12 23.01
N PHE A 374 10.10 7.74 23.03
CA PHE A 374 9.19 7.72 21.90
C PHE A 374 9.83 8.40 20.67
N ILE A 375 9.67 7.78 19.51
CA ILE A 375 10.08 8.34 18.23
C ILE A 375 8.82 8.63 17.43
N ASN A 376 8.66 9.87 16.98
CA ASN A 376 7.57 10.24 16.10
C ASN A 376 7.97 9.96 14.64
N HIS A 377 7.02 9.54 13.83
CA HIS A 377 7.13 9.55 12.36
C HIS A 377 6.39 10.79 11.86
N ASP A 378 7.14 11.84 11.53
CA ASP A 378 6.57 13.08 11.02
C ASP A 378 6.72 13.11 9.50
N ASP A 379 5.66 12.68 8.81
CA ASP A 379 5.59 12.65 7.34
C ASP A 379 5.35 14.05 6.72
N THR A 380 5.23 15.11 7.53
CA THR A 380 5.02 16.49 7.07
C THR A 380 6.31 17.27 6.83
N ILE A 381 7.46 16.69 7.19
CA ILE A 381 8.76 17.35 7.03
C ILE A 381 9.10 17.49 5.55
N ALA A 382 9.04 18.72 5.04
CA ALA A 382 9.39 19.05 3.67
C ALA A 382 10.84 18.64 3.33
N LYS A 383 11.06 18.11 2.11
CA LYS A 383 12.39 17.64 1.65
C LYS A 383 13.53 18.64 1.85
N GLY A 384 13.27 19.94 1.71
CA GLY A 384 14.27 21.00 1.92
C GLY A 384 14.76 21.12 3.37
N LYS A 385 13.95 20.71 4.36
CA LYS A 385 14.33 20.72 5.79
C LYS A 385 15.16 19.49 6.20
N LEU A 386 15.27 18.48 5.34
CA LEU A 386 16.05 17.27 5.63
C LEU A 386 17.57 17.49 5.47
N GLY A 387 18.01 18.58 4.84
CA GLY A 387 19.44 18.90 4.65
C GLY A 387 20.23 17.72 4.08
N ASP A 388 21.43 17.47 4.61
CA ASP A 388 22.22 16.24 4.35
C ASP A 388 21.85 15.08 5.31
N GLY A 389 20.64 15.07 5.89
CA GLY A 389 20.21 14.06 6.87
C GLY A 389 20.33 12.63 6.36
N PHE A 390 20.13 12.42 5.06
CA PHE A 390 20.38 11.12 4.43
C PHE A 390 21.87 10.76 4.38
N GLY A 391 22.75 11.70 3.98
CA GLY A 391 24.20 11.48 3.95
C GLY A 391 24.75 11.22 5.35
N ASP A 392 24.26 11.95 6.34
CA ASP A 392 24.56 11.77 7.75
C ASP A 392 24.14 10.38 8.26
N THR A 393 22.90 9.98 7.98
CA THR A 393 22.40 8.64 8.33
C THR A 393 23.25 7.56 7.68
N ARG A 394 23.56 7.71 6.39
CA ARG A 394 24.41 6.77 5.65
C ARG A 394 25.77 6.60 6.30
N ARG A 395 26.42 7.70 6.65
CA ARG A 395 27.74 7.70 7.30
C ARG A 395 27.66 7.01 8.67
N LEU A 396 26.68 7.36 9.49
CA LEU A 396 26.49 6.77 10.82
C LEU A 396 26.23 5.27 10.74
N PHE A 397 25.37 4.82 9.82
CA PHE A 397 25.07 3.41 9.65
C PHE A 397 26.32 2.61 9.24
N ARG A 398 27.14 3.17 8.34
CA ARG A 398 28.42 2.55 7.95
C ARG A 398 29.40 2.46 9.11
N VAL A 399 29.56 3.53 9.88
CA VAL A 399 30.46 3.59 11.04
C VAL A 399 30.05 2.59 12.12
N HIS A 400 28.76 2.50 12.44
CA HIS A 400 28.28 1.67 13.55
C HIS A 400 28.07 0.19 13.19
N PHE A 401 27.81 -0.13 11.92
CA PHE A 401 27.43 -1.50 11.53
C PHE A 401 28.28 -2.10 10.41
N GLY A 402 29.25 -1.35 9.85
CA GLY A 402 30.11 -1.85 8.78
C GLY A 402 29.36 -2.23 7.50
N ARG A 403 28.20 -1.63 7.26
CA ARG A 403 27.31 -1.95 6.13
C ARG A 403 26.93 -0.69 5.35
N GLU A 404 26.78 -0.83 4.03
CA GLU A 404 26.25 0.26 3.22
C GLU A 404 24.78 0.54 3.55
N TYR A 405 24.48 1.82 3.78
CA TYR A 405 23.12 2.24 4.06
C TYR A 405 22.26 2.26 2.82
N ARG A 406 22.80 2.70 1.67
CA ARG A 406 22.06 2.71 0.42
C ARG A 406 22.21 1.36 -0.28
N ALA A 407 21.15 0.56 -0.28
CA ALA A 407 21.06 -0.68 -1.06
C ALA A 407 20.09 -0.51 -2.24
N CYS A 408 20.31 -1.24 -3.33
CA CYS A 408 19.35 -1.31 -4.42
C CYS A 408 18.18 -2.25 -4.03
N GLY A 409 16.96 -1.75 -4.16
CA GLY A 409 15.72 -2.49 -3.87
C GLY A 409 15.05 -3.12 -5.10
N CYS A 410 15.73 -3.26 -6.23
CA CYS A 410 15.12 -3.95 -7.40
C CYS A 410 15.09 -5.47 -7.19
N TRP A 411 14.25 -6.16 -7.96
CA TRP A 411 14.11 -7.62 -7.87
C TRP A 411 15.43 -8.35 -8.13
N ASP A 412 16.22 -7.91 -9.12
CA ASP A 412 17.49 -8.55 -9.47
C ASP A 412 18.50 -8.48 -8.32
N CYS A 413 18.65 -7.31 -7.69
CA CYS A 413 19.55 -7.15 -6.56
C CYS A 413 19.07 -7.89 -5.31
N GLN A 414 17.77 -7.88 -5.02
CA GLN A 414 17.23 -8.58 -3.86
C GLN A 414 17.30 -10.09 -4.03
N ALA A 415 17.06 -10.62 -5.23
CA ALA A 415 17.21 -12.04 -5.55
C ALA A 415 18.67 -12.48 -5.50
N LEU A 416 19.59 -11.68 -6.06
CA LEU A 416 21.02 -11.94 -5.95
C LEU A 416 21.48 -12.02 -4.48
N LEU A 417 21.05 -11.08 -3.64
CA LEU A 417 21.37 -11.12 -2.22
C LEU A 417 20.81 -12.36 -1.53
N THR A 418 19.59 -12.76 -1.86
CA THR A 418 18.98 -13.98 -1.31
C THR A 418 19.76 -15.24 -1.69
N GLU A 419 20.18 -15.38 -2.95
CA GLU A 419 20.96 -16.54 -3.38
C GLU A 419 22.38 -16.54 -2.80
N LEU A 420 23.01 -15.38 -2.64
CA LEU A 420 24.30 -15.26 -1.96
C LEU A 420 24.22 -15.64 -0.48
N GLU A 421 23.15 -15.25 0.21
CA GLU A 421 22.92 -15.63 1.61
C GLU A 421 22.72 -17.15 1.77
N LYS A 422 22.08 -17.81 0.79
CA LYS A 422 21.95 -19.28 0.76
C LYS A 422 23.27 -20.00 0.52
N ALA A 423 24.14 -19.42 -0.30
CA ALA A 423 25.45 -20.02 -0.61
C ALA A 423 26.45 -19.96 0.56
N GLY A 424 26.25 -19.05 1.51
CA GLY A 424 27.10 -18.89 2.70
C GLY A 424 28.50 -18.38 2.38
N ASP A 425 29.46 -18.66 3.27
CA ASP A 425 30.84 -18.16 3.20
C ASP A 425 31.80 -19.06 2.39
N GLY A 426 31.28 -20.04 1.66
CA GLY A 426 32.05 -20.99 0.85
C GLY A 426 32.56 -20.41 -0.48
N GLU A 427 33.24 -21.24 -1.29
CA GLU A 427 33.54 -20.87 -2.68
C GLU A 427 32.24 -20.79 -3.47
N VAL A 428 31.93 -19.59 -3.99
CA VAL A 428 30.66 -19.31 -4.65
C VAL A 428 30.87 -19.22 -6.16
N ASP A 429 30.17 -20.06 -6.91
CA ASP A 429 30.05 -19.91 -8.37
C ASP A 429 29.10 -18.74 -8.69
N MET A 430 29.69 -17.56 -8.85
CA MET A 430 28.97 -16.33 -9.16
C MET A 430 28.23 -16.38 -10.51
N VAL A 431 28.72 -17.18 -11.48
CA VAL A 431 28.06 -17.32 -12.79
C VAL A 431 26.78 -18.13 -12.63
N LYS A 432 26.86 -19.25 -11.90
CA LYS A 432 25.69 -20.07 -11.60
C LYS A 432 24.63 -19.30 -10.80
N ILE A 433 25.04 -18.55 -9.78
CA ILE A 433 24.11 -17.70 -9.02
C ILE A 433 23.47 -16.64 -9.93
N ALA A 434 24.25 -15.93 -10.73
CA ALA A 434 23.72 -14.90 -11.62
C ALA A 434 22.70 -15.46 -12.62
N SER A 435 22.97 -16.63 -13.22
CA SER A 435 22.03 -17.32 -14.12
C SER A 435 20.76 -17.76 -13.39
N THR A 436 20.87 -18.31 -12.18
CA THR A 436 19.70 -18.71 -11.37
C THR A 436 18.81 -17.50 -11.06
N VAL A 437 19.43 -16.40 -10.64
CA VAL A 437 18.74 -15.13 -10.34
C VAL A 437 18.06 -14.58 -11.59
N GLN A 438 18.77 -14.60 -12.73
CA GLN A 438 18.25 -14.15 -14.00
C GLN A 438 17.00 -14.94 -14.40
N GLU A 439 17.07 -16.27 -14.43
CA GLU A 439 15.95 -17.13 -14.78
C GLU A 439 14.74 -16.91 -13.84
N GLN A 440 15.00 -16.81 -12.53
CA GLN A 440 13.93 -16.58 -11.55
C GLN A 440 13.24 -15.22 -11.72
N VAL A 441 14.02 -14.15 -11.75
CA VAL A 441 13.47 -12.80 -11.90
C VAL A 441 12.79 -12.64 -13.27
N PHE A 442 13.32 -13.31 -14.30
CA PHE A 442 12.70 -13.37 -15.62
C PHE A 442 11.28 -13.94 -15.52
N TYR A 443 11.16 -15.14 -14.97
CA TYR A 443 9.87 -15.82 -14.86
C TYR A 443 8.84 -14.96 -14.12
N TYR A 444 9.21 -14.39 -12.97
CA TYR A 444 8.30 -13.56 -12.17
C TYR A 444 7.87 -12.28 -12.92
N ARG A 445 8.78 -11.65 -13.68
CA ARG A 445 8.44 -10.50 -14.54
C ARG A 445 7.48 -10.90 -15.67
N ALA A 446 7.67 -12.06 -16.28
CA ALA A 446 6.78 -12.59 -17.31
C ALA A 446 5.37 -12.84 -16.75
N VAL A 447 5.28 -13.41 -15.54
CA VAL A 447 3.99 -13.60 -14.83
C VAL A 447 3.30 -12.25 -14.60
N GLU A 448 4.00 -11.30 -14.00
CA GLU A 448 3.42 -9.99 -13.68
C GLU A 448 3.03 -9.20 -14.94
N TRP A 449 3.81 -9.32 -16.02
CA TRP A 449 3.43 -8.73 -17.31
C TRP A 449 2.15 -9.37 -17.88
N SER A 450 2.05 -10.71 -17.87
CA SER A 450 0.85 -11.40 -18.34
C SER A 450 -0.38 -11.01 -17.50
N ARG A 451 -0.24 -10.90 -16.16
CA ARG A 451 -1.30 -10.39 -15.26
C ARG A 451 -1.77 -9.00 -15.70
N ARG A 452 -0.85 -8.04 -15.82
CA ARG A 452 -1.18 -6.65 -16.23
C ARG A 452 -1.80 -6.53 -17.61
N LYS A 453 -1.47 -7.45 -18.52
CA LYS A 453 -2.02 -7.49 -19.88
C LYS A 453 -3.25 -8.37 -20.02
N LYS A 454 -3.74 -8.97 -18.92
CA LYS A 454 -4.85 -9.93 -18.91
C LYS A 454 -4.65 -11.06 -19.92
N ARG A 455 -3.43 -11.61 -19.96
CA ARG A 455 -3.02 -12.75 -20.80
C ARG A 455 -2.82 -14.00 -19.95
N THR A 456 -2.85 -15.16 -20.58
CA THR A 456 -2.53 -16.44 -19.94
C THR A 456 -1.16 -16.37 -19.26
N LEU A 457 -1.09 -16.87 -18.03
CA LEU A 457 0.13 -16.81 -17.22
C LEU A 457 1.17 -17.82 -17.74
N PRO A 458 2.46 -17.48 -17.71
CA PRO A 458 3.51 -18.44 -17.99
C PRO A 458 3.61 -19.45 -16.84
N MET A 459 3.96 -20.67 -17.19
CA MET A 459 4.25 -21.81 -16.34
C MET A 459 5.65 -22.31 -16.67
N ARG A 460 6.46 -22.59 -15.63
CA ARG A 460 7.79 -23.18 -15.84
C ARG A 460 7.66 -24.57 -16.45
N ARG A 461 8.60 -24.92 -17.34
CA ARG A 461 8.72 -26.29 -17.81
C ARG A 461 9.18 -27.17 -16.64
N PRO A 462 8.63 -28.38 -16.46
CA PRO A 462 9.20 -29.35 -15.54
C PRO A 462 10.68 -29.55 -15.89
N LEU A 463 11.56 -29.55 -14.89
CA LEU A 463 12.96 -29.95 -15.08
C LEU A 463 12.94 -31.34 -15.74
N GLN A 464 13.51 -31.47 -16.95
CA GLN A 464 13.74 -32.79 -17.55
C GLN A 464 14.69 -33.53 -16.62
N LYS A 465 14.20 -34.63 -16.02
CA LYS A 465 14.95 -35.49 -15.12
C LYS A 465 16.13 -36.16 -15.82
#